data_AF-A0A010SSU2-F1
#
_entry.id   AF-A0A010SSU2-F1
#
_cell.length_a   1.000
_cell.length_b   1.000
_cell.length_c   1.000
_cell.angle_alpha   90.00
_cell.angle_beta   90.00
_cell.angle_gamma   90.00
#
_symmetry.space_group_name_H-M   'P 1'
#
loop_
_entity.id
_entity.type
_entity.pdbx_description
1 polymer ?
#
loop_
_entity_poly.entity_id
_entity_poly.type
_entity_poly.pdbx_seq_one_letter_code
_entity_poly.pdbx_strand_id
1 'polypeptide(L)'
;MTAFTKLSRALAKSEEDRLFFRCPGCDMVHGISHGAGAGPRWGWSGDVEKPTFTPSVLVTWSEPSDNPGEFDDISKDVKKVCHSFVTDGRIQFLGDCTHALAGQTVDLPDWEDEE
;
A
#
# COMPACT_ATOMS: atom_id res chain seq x y z
N MET A 1 -8.52 5.57 17.24
CA MET A 1 -8.24 4.37 16.44
C MET A 1 -9.05 4.52 15.18
N THR A 2 -8.42 4.61 14.01
CA THR A 2 -9.16 4.57 12.75
C THR A 2 -9.61 3.13 12.57
N ALA A 3 -10.90 2.86 12.79
CA ALA A 3 -11.44 1.53 12.54
C ALA A 3 -11.46 1.29 11.03
N PHE A 4 -10.85 0.19 10.59
CA PHE A 4 -11.03 -0.31 9.24
C PHE A 4 -12.24 -1.24 9.23
N THR A 5 -13.13 -1.06 8.26
CA THR A 5 -14.22 -1.98 8.00
C THR A 5 -13.88 -2.79 6.76
N LYS A 6 -13.80 -4.12 6.90
CA LYS A 6 -13.62 -5.01 5.76
C LYS A 6 -14.72 -4.80 4.73
N LEU A 7 -14.34 -4.63 3.48
CA LEU A 7 -15.25 -4.38 2.37
C LEU A 7 -15.41 -5.63 1.48
N SER A 8 -14.35 -6.42 1.35
CA SER A 8 -14.29 -7.63 0.51
C SER A 8 -13.16 -8.54 0.98
N ARG A 9 -12.85 -9.59 0.22
CA ARG A 9 -11.61 -10.33 0.44
C ARG A 9 -10.37 -9.45 0.23
N ALA A 10 -10.38 -8.44 -0.63
CA ALA A 10 -9.16 -7.73 -1.04
C ALA A 10 -9.01 -6.34 -0.41
N LEU A 11 -10.13 -5.74 0.01
CA LEU A 11 -10.19 -4.35 0.46
C LEU A 11 -10.85 -4.21 1.82
N ALA A 12 -10.37 -3.20 2.55
CA ALA A 12 -11.10 -2.57 3.64
C ALA A 12 -11.31 -1.08 3.35
N LYS A 13 -12.17 -0.44 4.14
CA LYS A 13 -12.41 1.00 4.07
C LYS A 13 -12.34 1.67 5.44
N SER A 14 -12.05 2.97 5.47
CA SER A 14 -12.26 3.81 6.66
C SER A 14 -13.62 4.50 6.64
N GLU A 15 -13.97 5.17 7.74
CA GLU A 15 -15.15 6.03 7.85
C GLU A 15 -15.15 7.22 6.86
N GLU A 16 -13.98 7.62 6.37
CA GLU A 16 -13.80 8.69 5.38
C GLU A 16 -13.75 8.17 3.93
N ASP A 17 -14.28 6.97 3.68
CA ASP A 17 -14.31 6.29 2.36
C ASP A 17 -12.93 6.19 1.68
N ARG A 18 -11.85 6.05 2.47
CA ARG A 18 -10.54 5.65 1.93
C ARG A 18 -10.51 4.14 1.79
N LEU A 19 -9.91 3.64 0.71
CA LEU A 19 -9.77 2.21 0.46
C LEU A 19 -8.38 1.74 0.87
N PHE A 20 -8.31 0.57 1.48
CA PHE A 20 -7.09 -0.03 1.99
C PHE A 20 -6.92 -1.45 1.46
N PHE A 21 -5.68 -1.83 1.17
CA PHE A 21 -5.32 -3.19 0.77
C PHE A 21 -3.99 -3.59 1.41
N ARG A 22 -3.79 -4.89 1.63
CA ARG A 22 -2.55 -5.43 2.18
C ARG A 22 -1.51 -5.60 1.07
N CYS A 23 -0.29 -5.12 1.33
CA CYS A 23 0.83 -5.27 0.41
C CYS A 23 1.76 -6.40 0.89
N PRO A 24 1.89 -7.52 0.16
CA PRO A 24 2.80 -8.62 0.51
C PRO A 24 4.27 -8.30 0.17
N GLY A 25 4.55 -7.16 -0.48
CA GLY A 25 5.91 -6.75 -0.81
C GLY A 25 6.62 -6.12 0.37
N CYS A 26 5.95 -5.19 1.06
CA CYS A 26 6.50 -4.47 2.21
C CYS A 26 5.82 -4.82 3.54
N ASP A 27 4.86 -5.75 3.54
CA ASP A 27 4.09 -6.17 4.72
C ASP A 27 3.38 -5.03 5.45
N MET A 28 2.92 -4.03 4.69
CA MET A 28 2.14 -2.90 5.20
C MET A 28 0.76 -2.82 4.56
N VAL A 29 -0.14 -2.11 5.23
CA VAL A 29 -1.43 -1.71 4.67
C VAL A 29 -1.23 -0.44 3.84
N HIS A 30 -1.61 -0.49 2.56
CA HIS A 30 -1.61 0.65 1.66
C HIS A 30 -3.00 1.25 1.60
N GLY A 31 -3.08 2.58 1.57
CA GLY A 31 -4.34 3.32 1.51
C GLY A 31 -4.39 4.29 0.35
N ILE A 32 -5.51 4.33 -0.36
CA ILE A 32 -5.80 5.32 -1.40
C ILE A 32 -7.08 6.08 -1.08
N SER A 33 -7.11 7.35 -1.47
CA SER A 33 -8.32 8.16 -1.46
C SER A 33 -8.89 8.22 -2.87
N HIS A 34 -10.21 8.06 -3.01
CA HIS A 34 -10.90 8.17 -4.29
C HIS A 34 -12.02 9.23 -4.22
N GLY A 35 -12.61 9.57 -5.37
CA GLY A 35 -13.68 10.56 -5.45
C GLY A 35 -13.21 12.02 -5.26
N ALA A 36 -14.13 12.91 -4.88
CA ALA A 36 -13.84 14.32 -4.67
C ALA A 36 -13.15 14.57 -3.31
N GLY A 37 -12.29 15.58 -3.24
CA GLY A 37 -11.69 16.04 -1.99
C GLY A 37 -10.25 16.51 -2.13
N ALA A 38 -9.64 16.93 -1.02
CA ALA A 38 -8.29 17.46 -0.99
C ALA A 38 -7.21 16.35 -1.02
N GLY A 39 -6.08 16.66 -1.67
CA GLY A 39 -4.93 15.76 -1.79
C GLY A 39 -5.06 14.75 -2.95
N PRO A 40 -4.13 13.78 -3.05
CA PRO A 40 -4.12 12.81 -4.13
C PRO A 40 -5.43 12.00 -4.24
N ARG A 41 -5.93 11.82 -5.47
CA ARG A 41 -7.17 11.08 -5.75
C ARG A 41 -6.98 10.09 -6.88
N TRP A 42 -7.20 8.82 -6.56
CA TRP A 42 -7.13 7.73 -7.52
C TRP A 42 -8.50 7.51 -8.15
N GLY A 43 -8.49 7.21 -9.44
CA GLY A 43 -9.57 6.49 -10.08
C GLY A 43 -9.64 5.07 -9.53
N TRP A 44 -10.86 4.57 -9.36
CA TRP A 44 -11.13 3.21 -8.92
C TRP A 44 -12.20 2.60 -9.84
N SER A 45 -12.02 1.32 -10.20
CA SER A 45 -12.98 0.58 -11.04
C SER A 45 -14.35 0.37 -10.40
N GLY A 46 -14.47 0.51 -9.07
CA GLY A 46 -15.68 0.17 -8.32
C GLY A 46 -15.78 -1.30 -7.91
N ASP A 47 -14.87 -2.14 -8.39
CA ASP A 47 -14.79 -3.56 -8.01
C ASP A 47 -14.03 -3.69 -6.68
N VAL A 48 -14.68 -4.34 -5.71
CA VAL A 48 -14.11 -4.57 -4.38
C VAL A 48 -13.32 -5.88 -4.30
N GLU A 49 -13.59 -6.86 -5.14
CA GLU A 49 -12.93 -8.18 -5.16
C GLU A 49 -11.70 -8.18 -6.07
N LYS A 50 -11.77 -7.43 -7.17
CA LYS A 50 -10.72 -7.26 -8.18
C LYS A 50 -10.49 -5.79 -8.51
N PRO A 51 -10.04 -5.00 -7.52
CA PRO A 51 -9.87 -3.57 -7.70
C PRO A 51 -8.84 -3.25 -8.78
N THR A 52 -9.06 -2.12 -9.43
CA THR A 52 -8.06 -1.43 -10.23
C THR A 52 -7.97 0.01 -9.73
N PHE A 53 -6.75 0.49 -9.49
CA PHE A 53 -6.48 1.87 -9.08
C PHE A 53 -5.62 2.57 -10.13
N THR A 54 -5.97 3.82 -10.44
CA THR A 54 -5.22 4.65 -11.41
C THR A 54 -5.00 6.05 -10.85
N PRO A 55 -3.77 6.60 -10.86
CA PRO A 55 -2.53 6.03 -11.38
C PRO A 55 -1.91 4.97 -10.44
N SER A 56 -0.60 4.71 -10.55
CA SER A 56 0.13 3.86 -9.60
C SER A 56 0.01 4.36 -8.15
N VAL A 57 0.27 3.46 -7.21
CA VAL A 57 0.33 3.72 -5.77
C VAL A 57 1.80 3.78 -5.38
N LEU A 58 2.23 4.90 -4.80
CA LEU A 58 3.59 5.11 -4.30
C LEU A 58 3.54 5.28 -2.78
N VAL A 59 4.25 4.41 -2.07
CA VAL A 59 4.41 4.47 -0.61
C VAL A 59 5.90 4.55 -0.30
N THR A 60 6.28 5.53 0.51
CA THR A 60 7.67 5.76 0.91
C THR A 60 7.76 5.92 2.43
N TRP A 61 8.77 5.32 3.05
CA TRP A 61 9.05 5.45 4.48
C TRP A 61 10.54 5.46 4.75
N SER A 62 10.92 5.68 6.00
CA SER A 62 12.32 5.66 6.47
C SER A 62 12.43 4.65 7.60
N GLU A 63 13.47 3.83 7.57
CA GLU A 63 13.84 2.92 8.65
C GLU A 63 15.15 3.40 9.28
N PRO A 64 15.32 3.28 10.61
CA PRO A 64 16.58 3.62 11.28
C PRO A 64 17.78 2.91 10.65
N SER A 65 18.97 3.49 10.79
CA SER A 65 20.21 2.84 10.33
C SER A 65 20.42 1.48 11.01
N ASP A 66 20.84 0.49 10.22
CA ASP A 66 21.24 -0.84 10.72
C ASP A 66 22.56 -0.78 11.53
N ASN A 67 23.29 0.35 11.47
CA ASN A 67 24.49 0.57 12.27
C ASN A 67 24.09 1.09 13.68
N PRO A 68 24.38 0.35 14.76
CA PRO A 68 23.99 0.76 16.12
C PRO A 68 24.54 2.13 16.55
N GLY A 69 25.70 2.53 16.04
CA GLY A 69 26.29 3.84 16.33
C GLY A 69 25.60 5.01 15.62
N GLU A 70 24.71 4.72 14.68
CA GLU A 70 24.00 5.69 13.84
C GLU A 70 22.47 5.61 14.01
N PHE A 71 21.98 4.74 14.91
CA PHE A 71 20.56 4.45 15.08
C PHE A 71 19.72 5.69 15.41
N ASP A 72 20.26 6.62 16.22
CA ASP A 72 19.57 7.86 16.61
C ASP A 72 19.79 9.02 15.62
N ASP A 73 20.58 8.81 14.56
CA ASP A 73 20.84 9.83 13.52
C ASP A 73 19.89 9.64 12.33
N ILE A 74 18.79 10.39 12.34
CA ILE A 74 17.76 10.39 11.27
C ILE A 74 18.34 10.67 9.88
N SER A 75 19.50 11.35 9.79
CA SER A 75 20.17 11.59 8.50
C SER A 75 20.76 10.32 7.89
N LYS A 76 20.88 9.25 8.69
CA LYS A 76 21.36 7.92 8.31
C LYS A 76 20.24 6.91 8.06
N ASP A 77 18.98 7.29 8.24
CA ASP A 77 17.85 6.43 7.97
C ASP A 77 17.84 5.94 6.52
N VAL A 78 17.55 4.64 6.34
CA VAL A 78 17.40 4.00 5.05
C VAL A 78 16.03 4.36 4.48
N LYS A 79 16.02 4.99 3.30
CA LYS A 79 14.78 5.29 2.59
C LYS A 79 14.26 4.04 1.89
N LYS A 80 12.97 3.75 2.08
CA LYS A 80 12.28 2.61 1.50
C LYS A 80 11.15 3.09 0.60
N VAL A 81 10.89 2.30 -0.45
CA VAL A 81 9.90 2.59 -1.48
C VAL A 81 9.15 1.32 -1.83
N CYS A 82 7.82 1.43 -1.90
CA CYS A 82 6.96 0.47 -2.56
C CYS A 82 6.13 1.22 -3.60
N HIS A 83 6.34 0.89 -4.87
CA HIS A 83 5.68 1.52 -6.01
C HIS A 83 4.99 0.44 -6.84
N SER A 84 3.67 0.54 -7.00
CA SER A 84 2.91 -0.53 -7.66
C SER A 84 1.73 -0.04 -8.48
N PHE A 85 1.35 -0.84 -9.46
CA PHE A 85 0.02 -0.77 -10.07
C PHE A 85 -0.86 -1.85 -9.45
N VAL A 86 -2.11 -1.50 -9.16
CA VAL A 86 -3.14 -2.47 -8.77
C VAL A 86 -4.13 -2.57 -9.91
N THR A 87 -4.28 -3.75 -10.50
CA THR A 87 -5.14 -3.99 -11.66
C THR A 87 -5.72 -5.39 -11.60
N ASP A 88 -7.04 -5.48 -11.80
CA ASP A 88 -7.81 -6.75 -11.78
C ASP A 88 -7.49 -7.65 -10.58
N GLY A 89 -7.38 -7.06 -9.37
CA GLY A 89 -7.10 -7.85 -8.17
C GLY A 89 -5.65 -8.31 -8.01
N ARG A 90 -4.71 -7.76 -8.81
CA ARG A 90 -3.28 -8.09 -8.74
C ARG A 90 -2.45 -6.85 -8.47
N ILE A 91 -1.31 -7.04 -7.82
CA ILE A 91 -0.30 -6.01 -7.60
C ILE A 91 0.89 -6.28 -8.52
N GLN A 92 1.18 -5.34 -9.40
CA GLN A 92 2.43 -5.29 -10.17
C GLN A 92 3.39 -4.30 -9.49
N PHE A 93 4.49 -4.81 -8.94
CA PHE A 93 5.54 -3.99 -8.34
C PHE A 93 6.49 -3.44 -9.40
N LEU A 94 6.84 -2.17 -9.28
CA LEU A 94 7.78 -1.51 -10.17
C LEU A 94 9.24 -1.74 -9.74
N GLY A 95 10.17 -1.47 -10.66
CA GLY A 95 11.59 -1.77 -10.45
C GLY A 95 12.30 -0.88 -9.42
N ASP A 96 11.65 0.21 -9.01
CA ASP A 96 12.13 1.13 -7.97
C ASP A 96 11.69 0.74 -6.55
N CYS A 97 10.98 -0.38 -6.38
CA CYS A 97 10.70 -0.95 -5.07
C CYS A 97 11.99 -1.38 -4.36
N THR A 98 12.06 -1.14 -3.04
CA THR A 98 13.21 -1.52 -2.21
C THR A 98 13.04 -2.87 -1.50
N HIS A 99 11.96 -3.60 -1.81
CA HIS A 99 11.63 -4.90 -1.22
C HIS A 99 11.80 -6.05 -2.22
N ALA A 100 11.83 -7.30 -1.74
CA ALA A 100 12.18 -8.48 -2.54
C ALA A 100 11.27 -8.75 -3.76
N LEU A 101 10.01 -8.31 -3.71
CA LEU A 101 9.06 -8.46 -4.81
C LEU A 101 9.19 -7.41 -5.93
N ALA A 102 10.23 -6.56 -5.95
CA ALA A 102 10.44 -5.57 -7.01
C ALA A 102 10.41 -6.21 -8.41
N GLY A 103 9.66 -5.60 -9.34
CA GLY A 103 9.48 -6.10 -10.71
C GLY A 103 8.60 -7.35 -10.85
N GLN A 104 7.99 -7.84 -9.77
CA GLN A 104 7.11 -9.01 -9.81
C GLN A 104 5.63 -8.61 -9.80
N THR A 105 4.77 -9.52 -10.27
CA THR A 105 3.31 -9.38 -10.16
C THR A 105 2.75 -10.54 -9.36
N VAL A 106 1.94 -10.22 -8.36
CA VAL A 106 1.31 -11.20 -7.45
C VAL A 106 -0.17 -10.89 -7.28
N ASP A 107 -0.95 -11.88 -6.85
CA ASP A 107 -2.36 -11.67 -6.49
C ASP A 107 -2.47 -10.83 -5.21
N LEU A 108 -3.51 -9.99 -5.12
CA LEU A 108 -3.84 -9.32 -3.87
C LEU A 108 -4.17 -10.37 -2.81
N PRO A 109 -3.46 -10.38 -1.66
CA PRO A 109 -3.75 -11.29 -0.57
C PRO A 109 -5.12 -10.97 0.02
N ASP A 110 -5.67 -11.95 0.73
CA ASP A 110 -6.93 -11.74 1.42
C ASP A 110 -6.73 -10.82 2.63
N TRP A 111 -7.72 -9.98 2.88
CA TRP A 111 -7.88 -9.13 4.04
C TRP A 111 -8.39 -10.03 5.15
N GLU A 112 -7.44 -10.60 5.89
CA GLU A 112 -7.74 -11.33 7.10
C GLU A 112 -8.37 -10.34 8.09
N ASP A 113 -9.48 -10.75 8.69
CA ASP A 113 -10.00 -10.03 9.85
C ASP A 113 -9.00 -10.28 10.98
N GLU A 114 -8.52 -9.22 11.65
CA GLU A 114 -7.82 -9.42 12.92
C GLU A 114 -8.82 -10.09 13.87
N GLU A 115 -8.63 -11.38 14.18
CA GLU A 115 -9.41 -12.12 15.17
C GLU A 115 -9.30 -11.50 16.58
#